data_AF-A0A403M8B3-F1
#
_entry.id   AF-A0A403M8B3-F1
#
_cell.length_a   1.000
_cell.length_b   1.000
_cell.length_c   1.000
_cell.angle_alpha   90.00
_cell.angle_beta   90.00
_cell.angle_gamma   90.00
#
_symmetry.space_group_name_H-M   'P 1'
#
loop_
_entity.id
_entity.type
_entity.pdbx_description
1 polymer ?
#
loop_
_entity_poly.entity_id
_entity_poly.type
_entity_poly.pdbx_seq_one_letter_code
_entity_poly.pdbx_strand_id
1 'polypeptide(L)' 'TFHEQRSLSERLYKEQGLDTQKLLGHKTQQQTDRYHDDRGKGWIKVAL' A
#
# COMPACT_ATOMS: atom_id res chain seq x y z
N THR A 1 2.22 10.98 -9.35
CA THR A 1 3.68 11.22 -9.55
C THR A 1 4.38 9.86 -9.58
N PHE A 2 5.68 9.77 -9.93
CA PHE A 2 6.43 8.49 -9.93
C PHE A 2 6.40 7.76 -8.57
N HIS A 3 6.21 8.51 -7.48
CA HIS A 3 6.09 8.00 -6.12
C HIS A 3 4.91 7.02 -5.92
N GLU A 4 3.83 7.16 -6.69
CA GLU A 4 2.64 6.30 -6.59
C GLU A 4 2.91 4.85 -7.04
N GLN A 5 3.97 4.59 -7.82
CA GLN A 5 4.38 3.22 -8.16
C GLN A 5 4.79 2.45 -6.91
N ARG A 6 5.44 3.12 -5.95
CA ARG A 6 5.83 2.52 -4.67
C ARG A 6 4.60 2.22 -3.81
N SER A 7 3.61 3.12 -3.79
CA SER A 7 2.32 2.89 -3.10
C SER A 7 1.49 1.75 -3.72
N LEU A 8 1.53 1.61 -5.05
CA LEU A 8 0.89 0.48 -5.72
C LEU A 8 1.59 -0.85 -5.37
N SER A 9 2.92 -0.87 -5.44
CA SER A 9 3.74 -2.04 -5.09
C SER A 9 3.49 -2.50 -3.65
N GLU A 10 3.45 -1.56 -2.69
CA GLU A 10 3.13 -1.84 -1.29
C GLU A 10 1.83 -2.62 -1.16
N ARG A 11 0.72 -2.10 -1.69
CA ARG A 11 -0.61 -2.71 -1.55
C ARG A 11 -0.68 -4.09 -2.18
N LEU A 12 -0.14 -4.26 -3.39
CA LEU A 12 -0.16 -5.55 -4.10
C LEU A 12 0.65 -6.63 -3.37
N TYR A 13 1.82 -6.31 -2.84
CA TYR A 13 2.64 -7.28 -2.10
C TYR A 13 2.10 -7.53 -0.69
N LYS A 14 1.43 -6.55 -0.08
CA LYS A 14 0.74 -6.73 1.20
C LYS A 14 -0.39 -7.74 1.08
N GLU A 15 -1.19 -7.68 0.01
CA GLU A 15 -2.27 -8.63 -0.28
C GLU A 15 -1.76 -10.07 -0.48
N GLN A 16 -0.50 -10.23 -0.92
CA GLN A 16 0.19 -11.52 -1.05
C GLN A 16 0.80 -12.02 0.26
N GLY A 17 0.70 -11.27 1.36
CA GLY A 17 1.21 -11.65 2.68
C GLY A 17 2.69 -11.34 2.91
N LEU A 18 3.33 -10.52 2.07
CA LEU A 18 4.73 -10.13 2.23
C LEU A 18 4.90 -9.02 3.28
N ASP A 19 6.07 -9.01 3.93
CA ASP A 19 6.49 -7.94 4.84
C ASP A 19 6.91 -6.70 4.03
N THR A 20 5.94 -5.84 3.74
CA THR A 20 6.15 -4.64 2.92
C THR A 20 7.03 -3.59 3.59
N GLN A 21 7.11 -3.59 4.93
CA GLN A 21 8.02 -2.68 5.65
C GLN A 21 9.48 -3.00 5.31
N LYS A 22 9.86 -4.28 5.36
CA LYS A 22 11.20 -4.73 4.97
C LYS A 22 11.45 -4.52 3.48
N LEU A 23 10.47 -4.86 2.63
CA LEU A 23 10.58 -4.71 1.18
C LEU A 23 10.84 -3.26 0.75
N LEU A 24 10.20 -2.30 1.41
CA LEU A 24 10.34 -0.88 1.10
C LEU A 24 11.52 -0.22 1.83
N GLY A 25 12.16 -0.90 2.78
CA GLY A 25 13.27 -0.39 3.58
C GLY A 25 12.85 0.67 4.61
N HIS A 26 11.61 0.59 5.12
CA HIS A 26 11.11 1.57 6.08
C HIS A 26 11.50 1.21 7.52
N LYS A 27 11.96 2.21 8.26
CA LYS A 27 12.41 2.03 9.64
C LYS A 27 11.23 1.84 10.61
N THR A 28 10.10 2.48 10.33
CA THR A 28 8.89 2.39 11.15
C THR A 28 7.66 2.07 10.31
N GLN A 29 6.69 1.38 10.91
CA GLN A 29 5.43 1.03 10.25
C GLN A 29 4.66 2.27 9.78
N GLN A 30 4.72 3.37 10.56
CA GLN A 30 4.07 4.64 10.21
C GLN A 30 4.55 5.24 8.87
N GLN A 31 5.77 4.91 8.42
CA GLN A 31 6.24 5.30 7.08
C GLN A 31 5.56 4.47 5.99
N THR A 32 5.35 3.17 6.23
CA THR A 32 4.64 2.24 5.32
C THR A 32 3.16 2.57 5.23
N ASP A 33 2.53 2.98 6.34
CA ASP A 33 1.10 3.27 6.39
C ASP A 33 0.68 4.38 5.40
N ARG A 34 1.55 5.33 5.10
CA ARG A 34 1.30 6.39 4.09
C ARG A 34 1.19 5.87 2.65
N TYR A 35 1.78 4.72 2.37
CA TYR A 35 1.74 4.06 1.06
C TYR A 35 0.53 3.11 0.95
N HIS A 36 -0.05 2.74 2.08
CA HIS A 36 -1.23 1.89 2.15
C HIS A 36 -2.53 2.64 1.84
N ASP A 37 -2.55 3.94 2.14
CA ASP A 37 -3.70 4.81 1.89
C ASP A 37 -3.96 5.00 0.39
N ASP A 38 -5.12 4.51 -0.08
CA ASP A 38 -5.58 4.64 -1.46
C ASP A 38 -6.16 6.03 -1.78
N ARG A 39 -6.26 6.91 -0.76
CA ARG A 39 -6.75 8.29 -0.81
C ARG A 39 -8.12 8.41 -1.45
N GLY A 40 -9.00 7.45 -1.20
CA GLY A 40 -10.37 7.44 -1.70
C GLY A 40 -10.48 7.17 -3.20
N LYS A 41 -9.43 6.59 -3.81
CA LYS A 41 -9.45 6.16 -5.23
C LYS A 41 -10.05 4.77 -5.42
N GLY A 42 -10.41 4.08 -4.34
CA GLY A 42 -11.08 2.78 -4.36
C GLY A 42 -12.53 2.87 -4.84
N TRP A 43 -13.02 1.76 -5.40
CA TRP A 43 -14.43 1.59 -5.74
C TRP A 43 -15.20 1.10 -4.52
N ILE A 44 -16.39 1.64 -4.28
CA ILE A 44 -17.33 1.08 -3.31
C ILE A 44 -17.96 -0.16 -3.93
N LYS A 45 -17.61 -1.34 -3.40
CA LYS A 45 -18.23 -2.60 -3.82
C LYS A 45 -19.60 -2.72 -3.17
N VAL A 46 -20.67 -2.71 -3.97
CA VAL A 46 -22.02 -3.08 -3.52
C VAL A 46 -22.17 -4.57 -3.77
N ALA A 47 -22.12 -5.37 -2.70
CA ALA A 47 -22.46 -6.78 -2.78
C ALA A 47 -24.00 -6.93 -2.75
N LEU A 48 -24.53 -7.79 -3.63
CA LEU A 48 -25.94 -8.20 -3.65
C LEU A 48 -26.22 -9.22 -2.54
#